data_AF-A0A843KXK2-F1
#
_entry.id   AF-A0A843KXK2-F1
#
_cell.length_a   1.000
_cell.length_b   1.000
_cell.length_c   1.000
_cell.angle_alpha   90.00
_cell.angle_beta   90.00
_cell.angle_gamma   90.00
#
_symmetry.space_group_name_H-M   'P 1'
#
loop_
_entity.id
_entity.type
_entity.pdbx_description
1 polymer ?
#
loop_
_entity_poly.entity_id
_entity_poly.type
_entity_poly.pdbx_seq_one_letter_code
_entity_poly.pdbx_strand_id
1 'polypeptide(L)' 'MTSTTHDITELLFPSEKATDLGRKKLGIWRKSVEEASLAVGTASPINLARKTTELYKIYLAKEGIKYEEEIGL' A
#
# COMPACT_ATOMS: atom_id res chain seq x y z
N MET A 1 -19.79 -9.24 14.09
CA MET A 1 -19.56 -7.84 13.64
C MET A 1 -18.15 -7.76 13.11
N THR A 2 -17.95 -8.07 11.83
CA THR A 2 -16.64 -8.07 11.16
C THR A 2 -16.92 -7.84 9.70
N SER A 3 -16.64 -6.65 9.16
CA SER A 3 -16.22 -6.45 7.77
C SER A 3 -16.38 -4.98 7.41
N THR A 4 -15.28 -4.25 7.43
CA THR A 4 -15.18 -2.95 6.73
C THR A 4 -13.76 -2.79 6.22
N THR A 5 -12.79 -3.36 6.95
CA THR A 5 -11.39 -3.48 6.53
C THR A 5 -11.18 -4.45 5.36
N HIS A 6 -12.09 -5.42 5.14
CA HIS A 6 -12.00 -6.36 4.01
C HIS A 6 -12.34 -5.68 2.67
N ASP A 7 -13.31 -4.77 2.64
CA ASP A 7 -13.83 -4.15 1.41
C ASP A 7 -12.80 -3.29 0.65
N ILE A 8 -12.01 -2.49 1.37
CA ILE A 8 -11.09 -1.53 0.72
C ILE A 8 -9.91 -2.27 0.04
N THR A 9 -9.54 -3.43 0.56
CA THR A 9 -8.45 -4.24 -0.01
C THR A 9 -8.88 -4.90 -1.32
N GLU A 10 -10.13 -5.36 -1.42
CA GLU A 10 -10.67 -5.96 -2.65
C GLU A 10 -10.95 -4.92 -3.73
N LEU A 11 -11.36 -3.71 -3.35
CA LEU A 11 -11.58 -2.59 -4.27
C LEU A 11 -10.30 -2.08 -4.96
N LEU A 12 -9.17 -2.07 -4.24
CA LEU A 12 -7.88 -1.63 -4.79
C LEU A 12 -7.15 -2.74 -5.56
N PHE A 13 -7.57 -4.00 -5.38
CA PHE A 13 -6.97 -5.17 -6.02
C PHE A 13 -8.09 -6.14 -6.47
N PRO A 14 -8.91 -5.76 -7.47
CA PRO A 14 -10.07 -6.54 -7.86
C PRO A 14 -9.65 -7.82 -8.58
N SER A 15 -9.43 -8.89 -7.83
CA SER A 15 -9.29 -10.27 -8.32
C SER A 15 -8.28 -10.52 -9.45
N GLU A 16 -7.29 -9.64 -9.64
CA GLU A 16 -6.10 -10.04 -10.39
C GLU A 16 -5.53 -11.27 -9.67
N LYS A 17 -5.43 -12.40 -10.39
CA LYS A 17 -4.84 -13.66 -9.90
C LYS A 17 -3.78 -13.31 -8.87
N ALA A 18 -3.94 -13.75 -7.63
CA ALA A 18 -2.99 -13.45 -6.57
C ALA A 18 -1.61 -14.01 -6.95
N THR A 19 -0.87 -13.25 -7.74
CA THR A 19 0.47 -13.55 -8.17
C THR A 19 1.35 -13.35 -6.96
N ASP A 20 2.45 -14.10 -6.86
CA ASP A 20 3.41 -13.89 -5.78
C ASP A 20 3.89 -12.44 -5.73
N LEU A 21 3.96 -11.78 -6.90
CA LEU A 21 4.27 -10.36 -7.02
C LEU A 21 3.18 -9.46 -6.41
N GLY A 22 1.90 -9.71 -6.70
CA GLY A 22 0.79 -8.93 -6.13
C GLY A 22 0.70 -9.05 -4.60
N ARG A 23 0.85 -10.26 -4.06
CA ARG A 23 0.92 -10.48 -2.60
C ARG A 23 2.11 -9.77 -1.97
N LYS A 24 3.27 -9.80 -2.64
CA LYS A 24 4.48 -9.12 -2.18
C LYS A 24 4.32 -7.60 -2.18
N LYS A 25 3.79 -7.02 -3.26
CA LYS A 25 3.45 -5.59 -3.36
C LYS A 25 2.47 -5.18 -2.24
N LEU A 26 1.41 -5.97 -2.01
CA LEU A 26 0.44 -5.72 -0.93
C LEU A 26 1.07 -5.77 0.47
N GLY A 27 1.96 -6.73 0.73
CA GLY A 27 2.70 -6.80 1.99
C GLY A 27 3.58 -5.57 2.22
N ILE A 28 4.28 -5.11 1.18
CA ILE A 28 5.11 -3.91 1.22
C ILE A 28 4.25 -2.65 1.45
N TRP A 29 3.09 -2.57 0.82
CA TRP A 29 2.14 -1.47 1.04
C TRP A 29 1.68 -1.40 2.50
N ARG A 30 1.25 -2.53 3.08
CA ARG A 30 0.82 -2.59 4.49
C ARG A 30 1.91 -2.14 5.45
N LYS A 31 3.15 -2.61 5.24
CA LYS A 31 4.31 -2.17 6.03
C LYS A 31 4.55 -0.66 5.92
N SER A 32 4.40 -0.10 4.70
CA SER A 32 4.57 1.33 4.45
C SER A 32 3.53 2.17 5.20
N VAL A 33 2.27 1.73 5.24
CA VAL A 33 1.18 2.40 5.98
C VAL A 33 1.43 2.37 7.48
N GLU A 34 1.85 1.23 8.02
CA GLU A 34 2.14 1.07 9.45
C GLU A 34 3.25 2.02 9.91
N GLU A 35 4.37 2.04 9.19
CA GLU A 35 5.48 2.92 9.51
C GLU A 35 5.16 4.41 9.28
N ALA A 36 4.43 4.73 8.21
CA ALA A 36 3.96 6.09 7.99
C ALA A 36 3.04 6.56 9.13
N SER A 37 2.14 5.68 9.61
CA SER A 37 1.25 5.98 10.73
C SER A 37 2.01 6.25 12.02
N LEU A 38 3.10 5.53 12.28
CA LEU A 38 3.98 5.79 13.42
C LEU A 38 4.76 7.11 13.27
N ALA A 39 5.19 7.44 12.06
CA ALA A 39 6.04 8.60 11.80
C ALA A 39 5.29 9.94 11.81
N VAL A 40 4.10 10.01 11.18
CA VAL A 40 3.36 11.27 11.01
C VAL A 40 2.01 11.29 11.74
N GLY A 41 1.63 10.18 12.38
CA GLY A 41 0.31 10.00 12.97
C GLY A 41 -0.79 9.83 11.92
N THR A 42 -1.99 9.46 12.38
CA THR A 42 -3.16 9.25 11.51
C THR A 42 -4.08 10.48 11.41
N ALA A 43 -3.76 11.56 12.13
CA ALA A 43 -4.60 12.77 12.21
C ALA A 43 -4.61 13.61 10.92
N SER A 44 -3.63 13.42 10.02
CA SER A 44 -3.58 14.08 8.72
C SER A 44 -3.52 13.04 7.59
N PRO A 45 -4.67 12.69 6.99
CA PRO A 45 -4.74 11.71 5.91
C PRO A 45 -3.84 12.03 4.71
N ILE A 46 -3.66 13.31 4.39
CA ILE A 46 -2.80 13.77 3.30
C ILE A 46 -1.33 13.48 3.62
N ASN A 47 -0.87 13.78 4.84
CA ASN A 47 0.50 13.52 5.25
C ASN A 47 0.77 12.01 5.35
N LEU A 48 -0.20 11.25 5.86
CA LEU A 48 -0.13 9.79 5.92
C LEU A 48 -0.02 9.19 4.52
N ALA A 49 -0.85 9.62 3.57
CA ALA A 49 -0.81 9.15 2.19
C ALA A 49 0.53 9.48 1.51
N ARG A 50 1.01 10.73 1.64
CA ARG A 50 2.31 11.13 1.07
C ARG A 50 3.46 10.31 1.64
N LYS A 51 3.49 10.12 2.97
CA LYS A 51 4.57 9.37 3.62
C LYS A 51 4.50 7.87 3.30
N THR A 52 3.29 7.32 3.23
CA THR A 52 3.07 5.92 2.81
C THR A 52 3.61 5.71 1.40
N THR A 53 3.30 6.58 0.45
CA THR A 53 3.78 6.47 -0.94
C THR A 53 5.30 6.59 -1.03
N GLU A 54 5.91 7.49 -0.26
CA GLU A 54 7.37 7.62 -0.17
C GLU A 54 8.02 6.31 0.31
N LEU A 55 7.54 5.76 1.43
CA LEU A 55 8.04 4.49 1.99
C LEU A 55 7.79 3.30 1.06
N TYR A 56 6.64 3.27 0.40
CA TYR A 56 6.28 2.22 -0.55
C TYR A 56 7.25 2.19 -1.73
N LYS A 57 7.58 3.35 -2.31
CA LYS A 57 8.58 3.47 -3.38
C LYS A 57 9.96 2.97 -2.93
N ILE A 58 10.37 3.32 -1.71
CA ILE A 58 11.65 2.87 -1.12
C ILE A 58 11.66 1.35 -0.94
N TYR A 59 10.58 0.77 -0.42
CA TYR A 59 10.52 -0.67 -0.14
C TYR A 59 10.40 -1.52 -1.40
N LEU A 60 9.67 -1.06 -2.42
CA LEU A 60 9.69 -1.71 -3.72
C LEU A 60 11.10 -1.72 -4.32
N ALA A 61 11.81 -0.59 -4.27
CA ALA A 61 13.18 -0.51 -4.77
C ALA A 61 14.14 -1.45 -4.04
N LYS A 62 14.02 -1.58 -2.71
CA LYS A 62 14.81 -2.56 -1.91
C LYS A 62 14.54 -4.00 -2.32
N GLU A 63 13.33 -4.31 -2.73
CA GLU A 63 12.92 -5.65 -3.18
C GLU A 63 13.17 -5.88 -4.68
N GLY A 64 13.80 -4.93 -5.38
CA GLY A 64 14.05 -4.99 -6.83
C GLY A 64 12.77 -4.88 -7.68
N ILE A 65 11.67 -4.41 -7.10
CA ILE A 65 10.38 -4.27 -7.78
C ILE A 65 10.26 -2.84 -8.30
N LYS A 66 9.94 -2.70 -9.60
CA LYS A 66 9.67 -1.37 -10.17
C LYS A 66 8.32 -0.85 -9.65
N TYR A 67 8.31 0.42 -9.24
CA TYR A 67 7.07 1.13 -8.99
C TYR A 67 6.46 1.48 -10.34
N GLU A 68 5.43 0.74 -10.71
CA GLU A 68 4.55 1.09 -11.81
C GLU A 68 3.48 1.99 -11.21
N GLU A 69 3.57 3.29 -11.51
CA GLU A 69 2.48 4.21 -11.22
C GLU A 69 1.35 3.77 -12.17
N GLU A 70 0.44 2.91 -11.70
CA GLU A 70 -0.80 2.66 -12.44
C GLU A 70 -1.50 4.01 -12.54
N ILE A 71 -1.42 4.60 -13.73
CA ILE A 71 -2.09 5.83 -14.09
C ILE A 71 -3.57 5.45 -14.16
N GLY A 72 -4.24 5.46 -13.01
CA GLY A 72 -5.69 5.41 -12.93
C GLY A 72 -6.24 6.66 -13.61
N LEU A 73 -7.02 6.43 -14.67
CA LEU A 73 -7.87 7.36 -15.44
C LEU A 73 -8.36 8.60 -14.68
#